data_AF-A0A482V5Y9-F1
#
_entry.id   AF-A0A482V5Y9-F1
#
_cell.length_a   1.000
_cell.length_b   1.000
_cell.length_c   1.000
_cell.angle_alpha   90.00
_cell.angle_beta   90.00
_cell.angle_gamma   90.00
#
_symmetry.space_group_name_H-M   'P 1'
#
loop_
_entity.id
_entity.type
_entity.pdbx_description
1 polymer ?
#
loop_
_entity_poly.entity_id
_entity_poly.type
_entity_poly.pdbx_seq_one_letter_code
_entity_poly.pdbx_strand_id
1 'polypeptide(L)'
;MRSCLLFMLFCLTIARRLTLFERHHTRLHRHLKPSLDSAQSASTMSILIPKSDTRLYKYLTLKNGIRTVLVSDSRSEKSACALGVKVGAAKDTLPGLAHMTEHAVFLGSQKYPQENAYKDFLNKNGGGSNGGTGMEQTVYKFYVNSNAFSQTLDIFAQFFVHPLFLESSIAREVHAVDAEDNKNRMLDFRRQLQLIKHLMRPHITEYKKFSTGNIITLTGNDTNKNARRLADEIRRFHRTYYRPADMALSMVGPQSLEELEKMCEIFAEISVSASGEDDGLVDIPTHQTKLSHIQELHTPSPYSPPPSYTPLSVRIEDIFRVGKEKVVVMHTLTQSVRELNIYIPLPYSYSSPHTPSLTQTHT
;
A
#
# COMPACT_ATOMS: atom_id res chain seq x y z
N MET A 1 19.54 15.10 -53.63
CA MET A 1 18.53 16.18 -53.57
C MET A 1 17.07 15.73 -53.44
N ARG A 2 16.66 14.52 -53.90
CA ARG A 2 15.26 14.06 -53.77
C ARG A 2 14.83 13.64 -52.35
N SER A 3 15.75 13.27 -51.46
CA SER A 3 15.42 12.85 -50.08
C SER A 3 15.18 14.00 -49.08
N CYS A 4 15.70 15.21 -49.35
CA CYS A 4 15.42 16.40 -48.51
C CYS A 4 14.02 16.98 -48.76
N LEU A 5 13.50 16.85 -49.98
CA LEU A 5 12.19 17.39 -50.35
C LEU A 5 11.05 16.61 -49.68
N LEU A 6 11.18 15.28 -49.55
CA LEU A 6 10.22 14.44 -48.85
C LEU A 6 10.18 14.71 -47.33
N PHE A 7 11.33 14.99 -46.71
CA PHE A 7 11.39 15.31 -45.28
C PHE A 7 10.74 16.67 -44.97
N MET A 8 10.95 17.67 -45.84
CA MET A 8 10.31 18.99 -45.72
C MET A 8 8.78 18.93 -45.90
N LEU A 9 8.29 18.11 -46.85
CA LEU A 9 6.85 17.90 -47.04
C LEU A 9 6.19 17.16 -45.86
N PHE A 10 6.92 16.24 -45.21
CA PHE A 10 6.47 15.56 -43.99
C PHE A 10 6.39 16.51 -42.78
N CYS A 11 7.38 17.38 -42.59
CA CYS A 11 7.33 18.39 -41.53
C CYS A 11 6.21 19.42 -41.73
N LEU A 12 5.96 19.86 -42.97
CA LEU A 12 4.86 20.78 -43.31
C LEU A 12 3.47 20.15 -43.08
N THR A 13 3.30 18.84 -43.28
CA THR A 13 2.03 18.15 -43.02
C THR A 13 1.74 17.96 -41.53
N ILE A 14 2.78 17.78 -40.70
CA ILE A 14 2.65 17.74 -39.23
C ILE A 14 2.32 19.12 -38.65
N ALA A 15 3.00 20.18 -39.12
CA ALA A 15 2.72 21.56 -38.69
C ALA A 15 1.28 22.02 -39.05
N ARG A 16 0.76 21.59 -40.20
CA ARG A 16 -0.63 21.87 -40.61
C ARG A 16 -1.67 21.12 -39.77
N ARG A 17 -1.34 19.93 -39.25
CA ARG A 17 -2.23 19.17 -38.35
C ARG A 17 -2.24 19.74 -36.92
N LEU A 18 -1.12 20.26 -36.43
CA LEU A 18 -1.03 20.89 -35.11
C LEU A 18 -1.78 22.23 -35.04
N THR A 19 -1.70 23.05 -36.08
CA THR A 19 -2.44 24.34 -36.16
C THR A 19 -3.95 24.18 -36.34
N LEU A 20 -4.42 23.08 -36.95
CA LEU A 20 -5.84 22.73 -37.00
C LEU A 20 -6.37 22.19 -35.66
N PHE A 21 -5.52 21.50 -34.88
CA PHE A 21 -5.88 21.00 -33.55
C PHE A 21 -6.03 22.13 -32.52
N GLU A 22 -5.14 23.14 -32.56
CA GLU A 22 -5.27 24.31 -31.67
C GLU A 22 -6.51 25.17 -31.97
N ARG A 23 -6.87 25.35 -33.25
CA ARG A 23 -8.07 26.11 -33.65
C ARG A 23 -9.39 25.44 -33.25
N HIS A 24 -9.41 24.11 -33.10
CA HIS A 24 -10.59 23.39 -32.61
C HIS A 24 -10.74 23.49 -31.08
N HIS A 25 -9.63 23.61 -30.35
CA HIS A 25 -9.65 23.74 -28.88
C HIS A 25 -10.06 25.14 -28.41
N THR A 26 -9.79 26.20 -29.18
CA THR A 26 -10.16 27.58 -28.80
C THR A 26 -11.65 27.92 -29.05
N ARG A 27 -12.39 27.12 -29.83
CA ARG A 27 -13.82 27.35 -30.12
C ARG A 27 -14.80 26.68 -29.16
N LEU A 28 -14.33 25.83 -28.24
CA LEU A 28 -15.18 25.12 -27.26
C LEU A 28 -15.31 25.83 -25.90
N HIS A 29 -14.65 26.98 -25.69
CA HIS A 29 -14.71 27.73 -24.41
C HIS A 29 -15.49 29.05 -24.47
N ARG A 30 -16.40 29.21 -25.42
CA ARG A 30 -17.24 30.43 -25.52
C ARG A 30 -18.72 30.08 -25.55
N HIS A 31 -19.23 29.71 -24.37
CA HIS A 31 -20.59 29.95 -23.86
C HIS A 31 -20.91 28.89 -22.81
N LEU A 32 -20.92 29.32 -21.55
CA LEU A 32 -21.76 28.85 -20.44
C LEU A 32 -21.28 29.60 -19.19
N LYS A 33 -21.84 30.79 -18.96
CA LYS A 33 -21.88 31.36 -17.61
C LYS A 33 -22.87 30.50 -16.81
N PRO A 34 -22.54 30.01 -15.61
CA PRO A 34 -23.55 29.41 -14.75
C PRO A 34 -24.40 30.53 -14.15
N SER A 35 -25.70 30.50 -14.41
CA SER A 35 -26.68 31.16 -13.56
C SER A 35 -26.62 30.52 -12.17
N LEU A 36 -26.43 31.32 -11.13
CA LEU A 36 -26.73 30.93 -9.76
C LEU A 36 -28.23 30.63 -9.70
N ASP A 37 -28.56 29.36 -9.47
CA ASP A 37 -29.75 28.81 -8.81
C ASP A 37 -30.12 27.47 -9.43
N SER A 38 -29.59 26.39 -8.85
CA SER A 38 -30.36 25.15 -8.61
C SER A 38 -29.55 24.19 -7.75
N ALA A 39 -30.27 23.48 -6.89
CA ALA A 39 -29.82 22.71 -5.74
C ALA A 39 -28.68 21.71 -6.04
N GLN A 40 -27.75 21.61 -5.08
CA GLN A 40 -26.76 20.54 -4.98
C GLN A 40 -27.47 19.18 -4.87
N SER A 41 -27.64 18.49 -5.99
CA SER A 41 -27.79 17.05 -6.01
C SER A 41 -26.38 16.46 -5.87
N ALA A 42 -26.08 15.83 -4.72
CA ALA A 42 -24.86 15.07 -4.53
C ALA A 42 -24.87 13.91 -5.54
N SER A 43 -24.06 13.99 -6.60
CA SER A 43 -23.92 12.89 -7.56
C SER A 43 -23.24 11.72 -6.86
N THR A 44 -24.01 10.69 -6.49
CA THR A 44 -23.46 9.43 -5.99
C THR A 44 -22.64 8.78 -7.11
N MET A 45 -21.31 8.79 -6.97
CA MET A 45 -20.41 8.06 -7.87
C MET A 45 -20.81 6.58 -7.87
N SER A 46 -21.23 6.06 -9.03
CA SER A 46 -21.57 4.65 -9.18
C SER A 46 -20.30 3.80 -9.34
N ILE A 47 -20.07 2.84 -8.44
CA ILE A 47 -18.98 1.87 -8.55
C ILE A 47 -19.39 0.80 -9.57
N LEU A 48 -18.52 0.50 -10.53
CA LEU A 48 -18.74 -0.60 -11.48
C LEU A 48 -18.38 -1.93 -10.83
N ILE A 49 -19.36 -2.82 -10.70
CA ILE A 49 -19.19 -4.17 -10.13
C ILE A 49 -19.65 -5.25 -11.11
N PRO A 50 -19.03 -6.44 -11.12
CA PRO A 50 -19.53 -7.57 -11.89
C PRO A 50 -20.94 -7.96 -11.45
N LYS A 51 -21.80 -8.36 -12.40
CA LYS A 51 -23.19 -8.78 -12.10
C LYS A 51 -23.29 -9.96 -11.13
N SER A 52 -22.24 -10.79 -11.06
CA SER A 52 -22.16 -11.95 -10.16
C SER A 52 -21.79 -11.58 -8.72
N ASP A 53 -21.36 -10.35 -8.48
CA ASP A 53 -20.94 -9.89 -7.16
C ASP A 53 -22.15 -9.41 -6.36
N THR A 54 -22.42 -10.07 -5.24
CA THR A 54 -23.58 -9.80 -4.38
C THR A 54 -23.27 -8.85 -3.23
N ARG A 55 -22.02 -8.38 -3.12
CA ARG A 55 -21.60 -7.45 -2.05
C ARG A 55 -22.16 -6.06 -2.31
N LEU A 56 -22.34 -5.30 -1.23
CA LEU A 56 -22.77 -3.91 -1.32
C LEU A 56 -21.55 -2.99 -1.25
N TYR A 57 -21.60 -1.91 -2.01
CA TYR A 57 -20.47 -1.00 -2.16
C TYR A 57 -20.92 0.45 -1.94
N LYS A 58 -20.08 1.22 -1.25
CA LYS A 58 -20.25 2.68 -1.11
C LYS A 58 -18.92 3.37 -1.34
N TYR A 59 -18.92 4.36 -2.23
CA TYR A 59 -17.83 5.31 -2.37
C TYR A 59 -18.19 6.58 -1.60
N LEU A 60 -17.23 7.10 -0.83
CA LEU A 60 -17.35 8.39 -0.18
C LEU A 60 -15.99 9.07 -0.09
N THR A 61 -15.99 10.36 0.22
CA THR A 61 -14.77 11.10 0.58
C THR A 61 -14.94 11.62 2.00
N LEU A 62 -14.00 11.30 2.88
CA LEU A 62 -14.01 11.79 4.26
C LEU A 62 -13.83 13.30 4.30
N LYS A 63 -14.22 13.94 5.41
CA LYS A 63 -14.10 15.40 5.59
C LYS A 63 -12.69 15.95 5.38
N ASN A 64 -11.64 15.14 5.61
CA ASN A 64 -10.24 15.52 5.39
C ASN A 64 -9.74 15.21 3.97
N GLY A 65 -10.56 14.67 3.08
CA GLY A 65 -10.23 14.41 1.67
C GLY A 65 -9.77 12.99 1.34
N ILE A 66 -9.72 12.07 2.31
CA ILE A 66 -9.41 10.66 2.05
C ILE A 66 -10.54 10.05 1.23
N ARG A 67 -10.18 9.44 0.10
CA ARG A 67 -11.11 8.72 -0.77
C ARG A 67 -11.33 7.32 -0.22
N THR A 68 -12.58 6.92 -0.02
CA THR A 68 -12.91 5.70 0.71
C THR A 68 -13.87 4.82 -0.08
N VAL A 69 -13.57 3.52 -0.13
CA VAL A 69 -14.47 2.47 -0.65
C VAL A 69 -14.83 1.50 0.48
N LEU A 70 -16.11 1.45 0.80
CA LEU A 70 -16.68 0.52 1.78
C LEU A 70 -17.33 -0.65 1.04
N VAL A 71 -17.12 -1.86 1.56
CA VAL A 71 -17.66 -3.10 1.02
C VAL A 71 -18.35 -3.88 2.14
N SER A 72 -19.67 -4.01 2.07
CA SER A 72 -20.42 -4.87 2.98
C SER A 72 -20.56 -6.26 2.36
N ASP A 73 -20.03 -7.26 3.06
CA ASP A 73 -20.16 -8.69 2.72
C ASP A 73 -20.67 -9.44 3.95
N SER A 74 -21.99 -9.54 4.07
CA SER A 74 -22.67 -10.16 5.22
C SER A 74 -22.30 -11.63 5.47
N ARG A 75 -21.66 -12.29 4.49
CA ARG A 75 -21.19 -13.68 4.62
C ARG A 75 -19.76 -13.78 5.14
N SER A 76 -19.06 -12.67 5.34
CA SER A 76 -17.66 -12.67 5.73
C SER A 76 -17.49 -12.86 7.23
N GLU A 77 -16.69 -13.85 7.63
CA GLU A 77 -16.30 -14.06 9.02
C GLU A 77 -15.20 -13.08 9.46
N LYS A 78 -14.38 -12.62 8.51
CA LYS A 78 -13.30 -11.67 8.72
C LYS A 78 -13.59 -10.30 8.13
N SER A 79 -13.02 -9.29 8.76
CA SER A 79 -13.00 -7.93 8.24
C SER A 79 -11.58 -7.56 7.84
N ALA A 80 -11.43 -6.65 6.89
CA ALA A 80 -10.14 -6.18 6.43
C ALA A 80 -10.17 -4.69 6.10
N CYS A 81 -9.00 -4.06 6.20
CA CYS A 81 -8.80 -2.66 5.88
C CYS A 81 -7.46 -2.48 5.17
N ALA A 82 -7.43 -1.58 4.20
CA ALA A 82 -6.22 -1.15 3.52
C ALA A 82 -6.20 0.37 3.36
N LEU A 83 -5.07 0.99 3.69
CA LEU A 83 -4.80 2.40 3.45
C LEU A 83 -3.60 2.50 2.50
N GLY A 84 -3.81 3.14 1.35
CA GLY A 84 -2.76 3.50 0.41
C GLY A 84 -2.40 4.97 0.51
N VAL A 85 -1.12 5.28 0.46
CA VAL A 85 -0.58 6.64 0.38
C VAL A 85 0.15 6.77 -0.95
N LYS A 86 -0.12 7.84 -1.71
CA LYS A 86 0.51 8.11 -3.02
C LYS A 86 1.93 8.68 -2.88
N VAL A 87 2.78 7.98 -2.15
CA VAL A 87 4.21 8.25 -2.00
C VAL A 87 4.99 6.95 -1.86
N GLY A 88 6.16 6.87 -2.47
CA GLY A 88 7.06 5.72 -2.34
C GLY A 88 8.52 6.11 -2.60
N ALA A 89 9.35 5.13 -2.91
CA ALA A 89 10.81 5.27 -3.01
C ALA A 89 11.30 6.27 -4.08
N ALA A 90 10.46 6.66 -5.05
CA ALA A 90 10.79 7.74 -5.99
C ALA A 90 11.08 9.06 -5.26
N LYS A 91 10.43 9.31 -4.11
CA LYS A 91 10.59 10.50 -3.27
C LYS A 91 11.69 10.40 -2.22
N ASP A 92 12.43 9.31 -2.19
CA ASP A 92 13.54 9.09 -1.24
C ASP A 92 14.59 10.21 -1.34
N THR A 93 14.88 10.87 -0.23
CA THR A 93 16.08 11.71 -0.05
C THR A 93 17.29 10.86 0.37
N LEU A 94 17.03 9.73 1.02
CA LEU A 94 17.98 8.67 1.35
C LEU A 94 17.46 7.35 0.77
N PRO A 95 18.30 6.50 0.13
CA PRO A 95 17.83 5.24 -0.42
C PRO A 95 17.19 4.34 0.66
N GLY A 96 15.90 4.03 0.47
CA GLY A 96 15.10 3.24 1.41
C GLY A 96 14.32 4.04 2.43
N LEU A 97 14.30 5.37 2.37
CA LEU A 97 13.60 6.21 3.36
C LEU A 97 12.09 5.97 3.39
N ALA A 98 11.44 5.86 2.23
CA ALA A 98 10.02 5.55 2.16
C ALA A 98 9.70 4.18 2.79
N HIS A 99 10.56 3.19 2.52
CA HIS A 99 10.42 1.84 3.07
C HIS A 99 10.65 1.80 4.58
N MET A 100 11.69 2.50 5.05
CA MET A 100 11.94 2.67 6.48
C MET A 100 10.79 3.42 7.18
N THR A 101 10.18 4.39 6.51
CA THR A 101 8.99 5.09 7.03
C THR A 101 7.81 4.14 7.16
N GLU A 102 7.62 3.22 6.20
CA GLU A 102 6.58 2.20 6.26
C GLU A 102 6.73 1.30 7.50
N HIS A 103 7.94 0.79 7.74
CA HIS A 103 8.24 0.06 8.98
C HIS A 103 8.00 0.92 10.23
N ALA A 104 8.49 2.15 10.25
CA ALA A 104 8.47 3.01 11.42
C ALA A 104 7.05 3.41 11.86
N VAL A 105 6.10 3.51 10.93
CA VAL A 105 4.69 3.83 11.20
C VAL A 105 4.02 2.78 12.12
N PHE A 106 4.48 1.53 12.09
CA PHE A 106 3.97 0.46 12.96
C PHE A 106 4.59 0.45 14.37
N LEU A 107 5.61 1.25 14.65
CA LEU A 107 6.38 1.19 15.91
C LEU A 107 5.75 1.99 17.06
N GLY A 108 4.42 2.04 17.09
CA GLY A 108 3.65 2.70 18.13
C GLY A 108 3.19 4.11 17.78
N SER A 109 2.13 4.51 18.47
CA SER A 109 1.48 5.82 18.35
C SER A 109 1.29 6.42 19.74
N GLN A 110 0.93 7.70 19.83
CA GLN A 110 0.68 8.35 21.11
C GLN A 110 -0.40 7.63 21.95
N LYS A 111 -1.49 7.16 21.32
CA LYS A 111 -2.56 6.41 21.99
C LYS A 111 -2.17 4.96 22.30
N TYR A 112 -1.33 4.35 21.46
CA TYR A 112 -0.86 2.97 21.62
C TYR A 112 0.68 2.92 21.53
N PRO A 113 1.40 3.28 22.60
CA PRO A 113 2.86 3.48 22.55
C PRO A 113 3.68 2.19 22.54
N GLN A 114 3.07 1.05 22.86
CA GLN A 114 3.74 -0.25 22.86
C GLN A 114 3.92 -0.76 21.42
N GLU A 115 5.17 -0.89 20.97
CA GLU A 115 5.53 -1.29 19.58
C GLU A 115 4.82 -2.55 19.09
N ASN A 116 4.72 -3.58 19.94
CA ASN A 116 4.16 -4.87 19.54
C ASN A 116 2.64 -4.99 19.77
N ALA A 117 1.99 -4.00 20.41
CA ALA A 117 0.58 -4.11 20.80
C ALA A 117 -0.35 -4.40 19.62
N TYR A 118 -0.08 -3.80 18.45
CA TYR A 118 -0.87 -4.04 17.25
C TYR A 118 -0.72 -5.45 16.69
N LYS A 119 0.52 -5.95 16.56
CA LYS A 119 0.79 -7.32 16.09
C LYS A 119 0.22 -8.36 17.07
N ASP A 120 0.40 -8.14 18.37
CA ASP A 120 -0.11 -9.02 19.41
C ASP A 120 -1.65 -9.05 19.42
N PHE A 121 -2.29 -7.89 19.23
CA PHE A 121 -3.74 -7.79 19.15
C PHE A 121 -4.29 -8.56 17.94
N LEU A 122 -3.68 -8.38 16.77
CA LEU A 122 -4.07 -9.12 15.56
C LEU A 122 -3.91 -10.63 15.75
N ASN A 123 -2.77 -11.09 16.25
CA ASN A 123 -2.48 -12.51 16.45
C ASN A 123 -3.50 -13.17 17.39
N LYS A 124 -3.89 -12.48 18.47
CA LYS A 124 -4.92 -12.96 19.42
C LYS A 124 -6.32 -13.01 18.83
N ASN A 125 -6.60 -12.23 17.79
CA ASN A 125 -7.93 -12.08 17.18
C ASN A 125 -8.01 -12.66 15.76
N GLY A 126 -7.18 -13.67 15.43
CA GLY A 126 -7.22 -14.37 14.15
C GLY A 126 -6.87 -13.50 12.94
N GLY A 127 -6.15 -12.41 13.18
CA GLY A 127 -5.77 -11.41 12.22
C GLY A 127 -4.31 -11.48 11.77
N GLY A 128 -3.97 -10.58 10.86
CA GLY A 128 -2.62 -10.39 10.35
C GLY A 128 -2.52 -9.03 9.66
N SER A 129 -1.31 -8.51 9.55
CA SER A 129 -1.04 -7.24 8.87
C SER A 129 0.17 -7.36 7.96
N ASN A 130 0.23 -6.47 6.98
CA ASN A 130 1.39 -6.31 6.13
C ASN A 130 1.47 -4.88 5.59
N GLY A 131 2.66 -4.48 5.18
CA GLY A 131 2.93 -3.24 4.49
C GLY A 131 3.62 -3.51 3.15
N GLY A 132 3.76 -2.47 2.33
CA GLY A 132 4.48 -2.59 1.09
C GLY A 132 4.77 -1.25 0.48
N THR A 133 6.06 -1.00 0.24
CA THR A 133 6.54 0.23 -0.40
C THR A 133 6.93 -0.03 -1.85
N GLY A 134 6.24 0.63 -2.76
CA GLY A 134 6.57 0.70 -4.18
C GLY A 134 7.35 1.97 -4.53
N MET A 135 7.48 2.26 -5.83
CA MET A 135 8.16 3.48 -6.27
C MET A 135 7.32 4.74 -6.03
N GLU A 136 6.00 4.66 -6.19
CA GLU A 136 5.10 5.84 -6.12
C GLU A 136 4.06 5.75 -5.01
N GLN A 137 4.09 4.68 -4.23
CA GLN A 137 3.04 4.37 -3.28
C GLN A 137 3.54 3.52 -2.12
N THR A 138 2.83 3.62 -1.00
CA THR A 138 3.01 2.80 0.18
C THR A 138 1.63 2.32 0.61
N VAL A 139 1.49 1.01 0.86
CA VAL A 139 0.20 0.40 1.20
C VAL A 139 0.32 -0.33 2.52
N TYR A 140 -0.63 -0.06 3.42
CA TYR A 140 -0.77 -0.67 4.72
C TYR A 140 -2.06 -1.45 4.76
N LYS A 141 -2.04 -2.69 5.27
CA LYS A 141 -3.25 -3.51 5.31
C LYS A 141 -3.29 -4.45 6.50
N PHE A 142 -4.50 -4.80 6.91
CA PHE A 142 -4.75 -5.86 7.87
C PHE A 142 -6.04 -6.60 7.58
N TYR A 143 -6.15 -7.79 8.16
CA TYR A 143 -7.40 -8.51 8.34
C TYR A 143 -7.51 -8.99 9.79
N VAL A 144 -8.73 -9.23 10.26
CA VAL A 144 -9.00 -9.69 11.63
C VAL A 144 -10.38 -10.34 11.69
N ASN A 145 -10.65 -11.15 12.72
CA ASN A 145 -12.01 -11.62 13.00
C ASN A 145 -12.94 -10.41 13.21
N SER A 146 -14.15 -10.45 12.64
CA SER A 146 -14.99 -9.26 12.52
C SER A 146 -15.42 -8.63 13.86
N ASN A 147 -15.46 -9.43 14.93
CA ASN A 147 -15.72 -8.95 16.30
C ASN A 147 -14.64 -8.00 16.84
N ALA A 148 -13.40 -8.10 16.34
CA ALA A 148 -12.27 -7.27 16.74
C ALA A 148 -11.97 -6.14 15.74
N PHE A 149 -12.79 -5.99 14.69
CA PHE A 149 -12.52 -5.04 13.60
C PHE A 149 -12.47 -3.59 14.06
N SER A 150 -13.47 -3.14 14.81
CA SER A 150 -13.54 -1.74 15.29
C SER A 150 -12.34 -1.35 16.15
N GLN A 151 -11.91 -2.22 17.07
CA GLN A 151 -10.73 -1.97 17.90
C GLN A 151 -9.44 -2.00 17.07
N THR A 152 -9.36 -2.87 16.07
CA THR A 152 -8.19 -2.92 15.18
C THR A 152 -8.08 -1.65 14.33
N LEU A 153 -9.21 -1.12 13.84
CA LEU A 153 -9.25 0.15 13.12
C LEU A 153 -8.79 1.32 13.99
N ASP A 154 -9.17 1.33 15.27
CA ASP A 154 -8.71 2.35 16.22
C ASP A 154 -7.18 2.34 16.34
N ILE A 155 -6.58 1.18 16.59
CA ILE A 155 -5.11 1.06 16.66
C ILE A 155 -4.45 1.45 15.32
N PHE A 156 -4.99 0.95 14.21
CA PHE A 156 -4.45 1.16 12.88
C PHE A 156 -4.49 2.62 12.42
N ALA A 157 -5.58 3.35 12.72
CA ALA A 157 -5.70 4.75 12.35
C ALA A 157 -4.66 5.62 13.08
N GLN A 158 -4.36 5.32 14.34
CA GLN A 158 -3.42 6.10 15.16
C GLN A 158 -1.98 6.09 14.64
N PHE A 159 -1.61 5.10 13.83
CA PHE A 159 -0.33 5.08 13.12
C PHE A 159 -0.16 6.22 12.13
N PHE A 160 -1.26 6.81 11.66
CA PHE A 160 -1.25 7.92 10.71
C PHE A 160 -1.62 9.26 11.35
N VAL A 161 -2.28 9.23 12.52
CA VAL A 161 -2.67 10.44 13.26
C VAL A 161 -1.48 10.97 14.08
N HIS A 162 -0.93 10.14 14.99
CA HIS A 162 0.16 10.52 15.89
C HIS A 162 1.19 9.39 16.06
N PRO A 163 1.96 9.02 15.00
CA PRO A 163 3.07 8.08 15.12
C PRO A 163 4.21 8.64 15.97
N LEU A 164 4.86 7.80 16.79
CA LEU A 164 5.89 8.25 17.72
C LEU A 164 7.26 8.48 17.07
N PHE A 165 7.65 7.59 16.13
CA PHE A 165 8.98 7.59 15.50
C PHE A 165 10.13 7.68 16.51
N LEU A 166 10.09 6.90 17.59
CA LEU A 166 11.12 6.93 18.62
C LEU A 166 12.49 6.52 18.04
N GLU A 167 13.53 7.25 18.45
CA GLU A 167 14.91 7.01 18.01
C GLU A 167 15.36 5.57 18.30
N SER A 168 15.05 5.06 19.50
CA SER A 168 15.40 3.70 19.93
C SER A 168 14.67 2.61 19.13
N SER A 169 13.41 2.85 18.77
CA SER A 169 12.62 1.95 17.93
C SER A 169 13.20 1.89 16.51
N ILE A 170 13.46 3.06 15.92
CA ILE A 170 14.06 3.18 14.58
C ILE A 170 15.44 2.54 14.53
N ALA A 171 16.26 2.75 15.56
CA ALA A 171 17.57 2.13 15.65
C ALA A 171 17.50 0.60 15.51
N ARG A 172 16.56 -0.04 16.22
CA ARG A 172 16.37 -1.49 16.13
C ARG A 172 15.79 -1.90 14.78
N GLU A 173 14.81 -1.16 14.28
CA GLU A 173 14.08 -1.54 13.07
C GLU A 173 14.94 -1.43 11.80
N VAL A 174 15.98 -0.60 11.79
CA VAL A 174 16.99 -0.58 10.69
C VAL A 174 17.61 -1.98 10.47
N HIS A 175 17.81 -2.77 11.53
CA HIS A 175 18.34 -4.12 11.39
C HIS A 175 17.33 -5.09 10.74
N ALA A 176 16.03 -4.86 10.94
CA ALA A 176 15.00 -5.64 10.25
C ALA A 176 15.00 -5.34 8.74
N VAL A 177 15.13 -4.06 8.36
CA VAL A 177 15.25 -3.65 6.95
C VAL A 177 16.54 -4.21 6.32
N ASP A 178 17.65 -4.21 7.05
CA ASP A 178 18.91 -4.80 6.58
C ASP A 178 18.78 -6.32 6.35
N ALA A 179 18.14 -7.04 7.28
CA ALA A 179 17.84 -8.46 7.12
C ALA A 179 16.95 -8.73 5.90
N GLU A 180 15.98 -7.86 5.62
CA GLU A 180 15.16 -7.97 4.40
C GLU A 180 15.98 -7.76 3.13
N ASP A 181 16.87 -6.76 3.09
CA ASP A 181 17.79 -6.58 1.95
C ASP A 181 18.65 -7.82 1.73
N ASN A 182 19.24 -8.36 2.81
CA ASN A 182 20.04 -9.58 2.74
C ASN A 182 19.26 -10.77 2.19
N LYS A 183 18.01 -10.97 2.62
CA LYS A 183 17.10 -11.97 2.05
C LYS A 183 16.80 -11.69 0.57
N ASN A 184 16.50 -10.43 0.23
CA ASN A 184 16.14 -10.02 -1.12
C ASN A 184 17.28 -10.22 -2.14
N ARG A 185 18.55 -10.10 -1.72
CA ARG A 185 19.72 -10.33 -2.59
C ARG A 185 19.81 -11.74 -3.16
N MET A 186 19.20 -12.72 -2.50
CA MET A 186 19.15 -14.12 -2.93
C MET A 186 17.99 -14.38 -3.91
N LEU A 187 17.10 -13.41 -4.15
CA LEU A 187 15.94 -13.56 -5.02
C LEU A 187 16.23 -12.99 -6.42
N ASP A 188 16.20 -13.83 -7.46
CA ASP A 188 16.53 -13.43 -8.83
C ASP A 188 15.67 -12.27 -9.33
N PHE A 189 14.37 -12.26 -9.03
CA PHE A 189 13.49 -11.18 -9.46
C PHE A 189 13.90 -9.83 -8.84
N ARG A 190 14.41 -9.81 -7.59
CA ARG A 190 14.90 -8.58 -6.94
C ARG A 190 16.19 -8.11 -7.59
N ARG A 191 17.12 -9.03 -7.89
CA ARG A 191 18.37 -8.74 -8.61
C ARG A 191 18.08 -8.17 -10.01
N GLN A 192 17.20 -8.81 -10.75
CA GLN A 192 16.76 -8.35 -12.08
C GLN A 192 16.09 -6.98 -12.00
N LEU A 193 15.20 -6.75 -11.04
CA LEU A 193 14.55 -5.45 -10.85
C LEU A 193 15.57 -4.35 -10.59
N GLN A 194 16.55 -4.58 -9.70
CA GLN A 194 17.57 -3.57 -9.41
C GLN A 194 18.50 -3.33 -10.61
N LEU A 195 18.81 -4.36 -11.40
CA LEU A 195 19.55 -4.22 -12.66
C LEU A 195 18.76 -3.39 -13.68
N ILE A 196 17.48 -3.69 -13.89
CA ILE A 196 16.60 -2.93 -14.79
C ILE A 196 16.56 -1.45 -14.37
N LYS A 197 16.37 -1.19 -13.08
CA LYS A 197 16.40 0.17 -12.52
C LYS A 197 17.72 0.85 -12.83
N HIS A 198 18.86 0.21 -12.58
CA HIS A 198 20.18 0.76 -12.86
C HIS A 198 20.37 1.14 -14.35
N LEU A 199 19.88 0.28 -15.26
CA LEU A 199 19.97 0.44 -16.71
C LEU A 199 18.99 1.47 -17.30
N MET A 200 18.08 2.05 -16.51
CA MET A 200 17.16 3.09 -17.00
C MET A 200 17.91 4.30 -17.56
N ARG A 201 17.23 5.13 -18.35
CA ARG A 201 17.85 6.33 -18.94
C ARG A 201 18.34 7.31 -17.86
N PRO A 202 19.48 8.00 -18.05
CA PRO A 202 20.06 8.87 -17.02
C PRO A 202 19.14 9.97 -16.50
N HIS A 203 18.21 10.47 -17.31
CA HIS A 203 17.27 11.52 -16.91
C HIS A 203 16.11 11.02 -16.03
N ILE A 204 15.99 9.70 -15.81
CA ILE A 204 14.99 9.11 -14.90
C ILE A 204 15.72 8.75 -13.61
N THR A 205 16.03 9.75 -12.78
CA THR A 205 16.88 9.60 -11.59
C THR A 205 16.16 8.95 -10.42
N GLU A 206 14.85 9.16 -10.29
CA GLU A 206 14.04 8.75 -9.15
C GLU A 206 13.85 7.23 -9.13
N TYR A 207 13.68 6.62 -10.31
CA TYR A 207 13.43 5.19 -10.42
C TYR A 207 14.70 4.32 -10.35
N LYS A 208 15.88 4.95 -10.42
CA LYS A 208 17.18 4.28 -10.26
C LYS A 208 17.55 3.99 -8.81
N LYS A 209 16.93 4.69 -7.86
CA LYS A 209 17.27 4.62 -6.42
C LYS A 209 17.12 3.21 -5.89
N PHE A 210 18.02 2.79 -5.01
CA PHE A 210 17.88 1.55 -4.25
C PHE A 210 16.74 1.73 -3.24
N SER A 211 15.63 1.00 -3.44
CA SER A 211 14.35 1.28 -2.78
C SER A 211 14.14 0.49 -1.49
N THR A 212 14.87 -0.61 -1.28
CA THR A 212 14.77 -1.39 -0.03
C THR A 212 15.41 -0.63 1.12
N GLY A 213 16.57 0.00 0.87
CA GLY A 213 17.42 0.49 1.94
C GLY A 213 18.14 -0.64 2.68
N ASN A 214 19.14 -0.28 3.47
CA ASN A 214 19.86 -1.16 4.38
C ASN A 214 20.60 -0.31 5.42
N ILE A 215 21.32 -0.97 6.34
CA ILE A 215 22.03 -0.25 7.41
C ILE A 215 23.04 0.78 6.87
N ILE A 216 23.64 0.52 5.70
CA ILE A 216 24.61 1.43 5.07
C ILE A 216 23.89 2.68 4.56
N THR A 217 22.78 2.53 3.82
CA THR A 217 22.09 3.69 3.22
C THR A 217 21.31 4.50 4.23
N LEU A 218 20.78 3.86 5.28
CA LEU A 218 19.92 4.51 6.27
C LEU A 218 20.75 5.17 7.39
N THR A 219 21.78 4.50 7.89
CA THR A 219 22.56 4.97 9.06
C THR A 219 24.06 5.08 8.81
N GLY A 220 24.54 4.85 7.58
CA GLY A 220 25.98 4.86 7.31
C GLY A 220 26.74 3.76 8.06
N ASN A 221 26.06 2.66 8.41
CA ASN A 221 26.57 1.57 9.23
C ASN A 221 26.85 1.93 10.71
N ASP A 222 26.36 3.07 11.19
CA ASP A 222 26.44 3.48 12.60
C ASP A 222 25.07 3.97 13.09
N THR A 223 24.25 3.02 13.51
CA THR A 223 22.90 3.28 14.00
C THR A 223 22.90 4.11 15.28
N ASN A 224 23.84 3.88 16.20
CA ASN A 224 23.91 4.61 17.48
C ASN A 224 24.11 6.12 17.26
N LYS A 225 24.93 6.48 16.27
CA LYS A 225 25.20 7.89 15.95
C LYS A 225 24.11 8.52 15.08
N ASN A 226 23.50 7.75 14.17
CA ASN A 226 22.65 8.30 13.11
C ASN A 226 21.15 8.02 13.28
N ALA A 227 20.71 7.29 14.31
CA ALA A 227 19.30 7.00 14.55
C ALA A 227 18.45 8.27 14.72
N ARG A 228 18.92 9.26 15.49
CA ARG A 228 18.25 10.56 15.62
C ARG A 228 18.01 11.24 14.28
N ARG A 229 19.08 11.36 13.48
CA ARG A 229 19.01 11.96 12.14
C ARG A 229 18.01 11.22 11.26
N LEU A 230 18.04 9.88 11.27
CA LEU A 230 17.10 9.07 10.50
C LEU A 230 15.65 9.27 10.97
N ALA A 231 15.41 9.35 12.28
CA ALA A 231 14.09 9.64 12.83
C ALA A 231 13.56 11.01 12.39
N ASP A 232 14.42 12.04 12.34
CA ASP A 232 14.03 13.36 11.85
C ASP A 232 13.73 13.36 10.35
N GLU A 233 14.47 12.59 9.54
CA GLU A 233 14.15 12.38 8.12
C GLU A 233 12.82 11.65 7.93
N ILE A 234 12.52 10.62 8.74
CA ILE A 234 11.23 9.91 8.73
C ILE A 234 10.10 10.87 9.10
N ARG A 235 10.23 11.64 10.20
CA ARG A 235 9.23 12.64 10.60
C ARG A 235 8.98 13.64 9.48
N ARG A 236 10.05 14.14 8.84
CA ARG A 236 9.94 15.07 7.73
C ARG A 236 9.24 14.44 6.53
N PHE A 237 9.60 13.20 6.19
CA PHE A 237 8.99 12.45 5.09
C PHE A 237 7.49 12.22 5.34
N HIS A 238 7.13 11.73 6.52
CA HIS A 238 5.74 11.53 6.94
C HIS A 238 4.95 12.84 6.84
N ARG A 239 5.43 13.91 7.51
CA ARG A 239 4.80 15.22 7.50
C ARG A 239 4.59 15.80 6.09
N THR A 240 5.55 15.58 5.19
CA THR A 240 5.51 16.14 3.83
C THR A 240 4.55 15.38 2.93
N TYR A 241 4.52 14.04 3.03
CA TYR A 241 3.88 13.19 2.03
C TYR A 241 2.66 12.42 2.51
N TYR A 242 2.46 12.22 3.81
CA TYR A 242 1.31 11.49 4.36
C TYR A 242 0.11 12.42 4.51
N ARG A 243 -0.32 12.99 3.39
CA ARG A 243 -1.41 13.95 3.32
C ARG A 243 -2.73 13.22 3.03
N PRO A 244 -3.82 13.51 3.75
CA PRO A 244 -5.14 12.92 3.51
C PRO A 244 -5.60 12.92 2.04
N ALA A 245 -5.36 14.01 1.30
CA ALA A 245 -5.72 14.13 -0.12
C ALA A 245 -4.96 13.15 -1.04
N ASP A 246 -3.78 12.69 -0.61
CA ASP A 246 -2.93 11.71 -1.29
C ASP A 246 -3.17 10.28 -0.78
N MET A 247 -4.15 10.10 0.11
CA MET A 247 -4.53 8.80 0.66
C MET A 247 -5.79 8.22 0.01
N ALA A 248 -5.91 6.90 0.10
CA ALA A 248 -7.14 6.20 -0.20
C ALA A 248 -7.33 4.99 0.73
N LEU A 249 -8.56 4.85 1.23
CA LEU A 249 -8.96 3.85 2.21
C LEU A 249 -9.91 2.85 1.57
N SER A 250 -9.79 1.58 1.96
CA SER A 250 -10.83 0.60 1.71
C SER A 250 -11.05 -0.30 2.90
N MET A 251 -12.33 -0.58 3.18
CA MET A 251 -12.78 -1.41 4.29
C MET A 251 -13.78 -2.43 3.79
N VAL A 252 -13.68 -3.65 4.31
CA VAL A 252 -14.59 -4.76 4.01
C VAL A 252 -14.91 -5.53 5.28
N GLY A 253 -16.18 -5.90 5.45
CA GLY A 253 -16.63 -6.72 6.57
C GLY A 253 -18.13 -7.03 6.51
N PRO A 254 -18.64 -7.82 7.47
CA PRO A 254 -20.06 -8.18 7.54
C PRO A 254 -20.98 -7.04 7.99
N GLN A 255 -20.42 -5.93 8.45
CA GLN A 255 -21.16 -4.74 8.88
C GLN A 255 -21.93 -4.10 7.72
N SER A 256 -23.00 -3.37 8.03
CA SER A 256 -23.72 -2.59 7.02
C SER A 256 -22.85 -1.45 6.47
N LEU A 257 -23.26 -0.86 5.34
CA LEU A 257 -22.54 0.28 4.78
C LEU A 257 -22.54 1.50 5.73
N GLU A 258 -23.62 1.68 6.49
CA GLU A 258 -23.76 2.75 7.50
C GLU A 258 -22.82 2.53 8.69
N GLU A 259 -22.70 1.28 9.16
CA GLU A 259 -21.77 0.92 10.23
C GLU A 259 -20.31 1.13 9.78
N LEU A 260 -19.95 0.69 8.57
CA LEU A 260 -18.62 0.89 8.00
C LEU A 260 -18.29 2.38 7.80
N GLU A 261 -19.28 3.18 7.39
CA GLU A 261 -19.13 4.63 7.23
C GLU A 261 -18.83 5.30 8.57
N LYS A 262 -19.57 4.94 9.63
CA LYS A 262 -19.27 5.43 10.98
C LYS A 262 -17.88 5.01 11.46
N MET A 263 -17.50 3.75 11.22
CA MET A 263 -16.18 3.24 11.63
C MET A 263 -15.02 3.95 10.92
N CYS A 264 -15.21 4.39 9.66
CA CYS A 264 -14.14 5.05 8.90
C CYS A 264 -13.91 6.52 9.30
N GLU A 265 -14.79 7.12 10.12
CA GLU A 265 -14.66 8.51 10.58
C GLU A 265 -13.37 8.77 11.37
N ILE A 266 -12.81 7.75 12.03
CA ILE A 266 -11.55 7.88 12.78
C ILE A 266 -10.37 8.30 11.89
N PHE A 267 -10.36 7.89 10.61
CA PHE A 267 -9.32 8.32 9.67
C PHE A 267 -9.45 9.80 9.28
N ALA A 268 -10.57 10.44 9.61
CA ALA A 268 -10.75 11.87 9.40
C ALA A 268 -9.97 12.73 10.42
N GLU A 269 -9.39 12.12 11.46
CA GLU A 269 -8.46 12.75 12.41
C GLU A 269 -7.07 12.95 11.81
N ILE A 270 -6.72 12.25 10.73
CA ILE A 270 -5.45 12.45 10.03
C ILE A 270 -5.44 13.89 9.50
N SER A 271 -4.57 14.71 10.09
CA SER A 271 -4.48 16.12 9.78
C SER A 271 -3.52 16.35 8.61
N VAL A 272 -3.76 17.43 7.87
CA VAL A 272 -2.70 18.02 7.05
C VAL A 272 -1.81 18.74 8.05
N SER A 273 -0.59 18.27 8.23
CA SER A 273 0.36 18.98 9.09
C SER A 273 0.49 20.41 8.56
N ALA A 274 0.00 21.38 9.32
CA ALA A 274 0.17 22.78 9.01
C ALA A 274 1.68 23.00 8.92
N SER A 275 2.13 23.56 7.80
CA SER A 275 3.51 23.98 7.64
C SER A 275 3.88 24.95 8.78
N GLY A 276 4.66 24.49 9.76
CA GLY A 276 5.51 25.38 10.55
C GLY A 276 5.44 25.38 12.07
N GLU A 277 4.68 24.52 12.76
CA GLU A 277 4.75 24.47 14.23
C GLU A 277 5.44 23.19 14.73
N ASP A 278 6.43 23.42 15.59
CA ASP A 278 7.21 22.44 16.33
C ASP A 278 6.29 21.82 17.39
N ASP A 279 5.76 20.63 17.11
CA ASP A 279 5.12 19.81 18.13
C ASP A 279 6.23 19.40 19.11
N GLY A 280 6.43 20.25 20.12
CA GLY A 280 7.42 20.08 21.16
C GLY A 280 7.39 18.65 21.70
N LEU A 281 8.59 18.12 21.94
CA LEU A 281 8.84 16.83 22.58
C LEU A 281 7.86 16.63 23.75
N VAL A 282 6.82 15.83 23.53
CA VAL A 282 5.95 15.37 24.61
C VAL A 282 6.78 14.41 25.45
N ASP A 283 6.95 14.73 26.73
CA ASP A 283 7.61 13.87 27.70
C ASP A 283 6.86 12.53 27.80
N ILE A 284 7.47 11.46 27.28
CA ILE A 284 6.94 10.10 27.38
C ILE A 284 7.56 9.46 28.63
N PRO A 285 6.77 8.87 29.55
CA PRO A 285 7.31 8.20 30.73
C PRO A 285 8.28 7.08 30.33
N THR A 286 9.54 7.20 30.74
CA THR A 286 10.56 6.14 30.59
C THR A 286 10.21 4.96 31.49
N HIS A 287 9.60 3.92 30.94
CA HIS A 287 9.59 2.61 31.59
C HIS A 287 10.87 1.85 31.20
N GLN A 288 11.76 1.68 32.17
CA GLN A 288 12.89 0.76 32.08
C GLN A 288 12.35 -0.67 31.98
N THR A 289 12.29 -1.23 30.78
CA THR A 289 12.04 -2.67 30.61
C THR A 289 13.35 -3.41 30.84
N LYS A 290 13.43 -4.15 31.94
CA LYS A 290 14.54 -5.05 32.25
C LYS A 290 14.68 -6.10 31.15
N LEU A 291 15.87 -6.18 30.56
CA LEU A 291 16.33 -7.25 29.69
C LEU A 291 16.44 -8.55 30.49
N SER A 292 15.63 -9.55 30.15
CA SER A 292 15.99 -10.96 30.37
C SER A 292 15.16 -11.88 29.46
N HIS A 293 15.88 -12.71 28.70
CA HIS A 293 15.45 -13.94 28.01
C HIS A 293 14.60 -13.80 26.73
N ILE A 294 15.27 -13.82 25.59
CA ILE A 294 14.83 -14.60 24.43
C ILE A 294 16.02 -15.44 23.98
N GLN A 295 16.02 -16.71 24.39
CA GLN A 295 16.94 -17.74 23.94
C GLN A 295 16.23 -18.58 22.87
N GLU A 296 17.01 -18.98 21.88
CA GLU A 296 16.72 -19.65 20.62
C GLU A 296 15.69 -20.79 20.67
N LEU A 297 14.82 -20.84 19.65
CA LEU A 297 14.33 -22.10 19.09
C LEU A 297 14.28 -21.97 17.56
N HIS A 298 15.39 -22.29 16.90
CA HIS A 298 15.43 -22.66 15.49
C HIS A 298 15.63 -24.18 15.42
N THR A 299 14.71 -24.88 14.75
CA THR A 299 15.02 -26.16 14.11
C THR A 299 14.56 -26.08 12.64
N PRO A 300 15.40 -26.47 11.66
CA PRO A 300 15.03 -26.41 10.24
C PRO A 300 14.19 -27.61 9.85
N SER A 301 13.02 -27.36 9.24
CA SER A 301 12.18 -28.37 8.58
C SER A 301 12.65 -28.60 7.13
N PRO A 302 12.59 -29.83 6.58
CA PRO A 302 13.07 -30.13 5.24
C PRO A 302 12.25 -29.45 4.14
N TYR A 303 12.97 -28.75 3.25
CA TYR A 303 12.47 -28.01 2.11
C TYR A 303 11.71 -28.89 1.10
N SER A 304 10.51 -28.44 0.71
CA SER A 304 9.94 -28.71 -0.62
C SER A 304 9.70 -27.36 -1.29
N PRO A 305 10.09 -27.15 -2.55
CA PRO A 305 9.96 -25.85 -3.20
C PRO A 305 8.47 -25.55 -3.44
N PRO A 306 7.95 -24.38 -3.03
CA PRO A 306 6.61 -23.97 -3.41
C PRO A 306 6.56 -23.65 -4.92
N PRO A 307 5.43 -23.89 -5.59
CA PRO A 307 5.26 -23.50 -6.99
C PRO A 307 5.39 -21.97 -7.14
N SER A 308 5.95 -21.58 -8.28
CA SER A 308 6.34 -20.22 -8.68
C SER A 308 5.37 -19.12 -8.24
N TYR A 309 5.82 -18.29 -7.30
CA TYR A 309 5.20 -17.00 -6.99
C TYR A 309 5.39 -16.04 -8.17
N THR A 310 4.29 -15.57 -8.75
CA THR A 310 4.30 -14.33 -9.53
C THR A 310 4.04 -13.18 -8.55
N PRO A 311 4.95 -12.22 -8.36
CA PRO A 311 4.68 -11.08 -7.49
C PRO A 311 3.66 -10.17 -8.18
N LEU A 312 2.39 -10.25 -7.75
CA LEU A 312 1.38 -9.25 -8.08
C LEU A 312 1.75 -7.96 -7.34
N SER A 313 2.42 -7.04 -8.04
CA SER A 313 2.58 -5.66 -7.60
C SER A 313 1.21 -5.01 -7.55
N VAL A 314 0.62 -4.86 -6.36
CA VAL A 314 -0.59 -4.08 -6.14
C VAL A 314 -0.31 -2.62 -6.48
N ARG A 315 -0.91 -2.05 -7.55
CA ARG A 315 -0.81 -0.61 -7.84
C ARG A 315 -2.05 0.13 -7.35
N ILE A 316 -1.89 1.36 -6.87
CA ILE A 316 -2.97 2.28 -6.48
C ILE A 316 -3.86 2.57 -7.69
N GLU A 317 -3.30 2.58 -8.90
CA GLU A 317 -4.06 2.63 -10.15
C GLU A 317 -4.96 1.39 -10.38
N ASP A 318 -4.65 0.26 -9.74
CA ASP A 318 -5.52 -0.92 -9.71
C ASP A 318 -6.61 -0.81 -8.61
N ILE A 319 -6.38 -0.01 -7.56
CA ILE A 319 -7.40 0.35 -6.57
C ILE A 319 -8.35 1.42 -7.14
N PHE A 320 -7.82 2.33 -7.98
CA PHE A 320 -8.57 3.44 -8.57
C PHE A 320 -8.09 3.79 -9.99
N ARG A 321 -8.81 3.34 -11.01
CA ARG A 321 -8.87 4.06 -12.28
C ARG A 321 -10.11 4.95 -12.28
N VAL A 322 -9.93 6.23 -11.98
CA VAL A 322 -11.00 7.25 -12.07
C VAL A 322 -10.98 7.83 -13.49
N GLY A 323 -11.93 7.38 -14.32
CA GLY A 323 -12.31 8.11 -15.53
C GLY A 323 -13.27 9.25 -15.16
N LYS A 324 -13.59 10.15 -16.11
CA LYS A 324 -14.34 11.40 -15.85
C LYS A 324 -15.63 11.26 -15.03
N GLU A 325 -16.23 10.07 -14.89
CA GLU A 325 -17.44 9.86 -14.09
C GLU A 325 -17.55 8.44 -13.47
N LYS A 326 -16.48 7.62 -13.42
CA LYS A 326 -16.59 6.19 -13.02
C LYS A 326 -15.35 5.69 -12.27
N VAL A 327 -15.60 4.94 -11.18
CA VAL A 327 -14.57 4.19 -10.43
C VAL A 327 -14.61 2.72 -10.84
N VAL A 328 -13.52 2.23 -11.44
CA VAL A 328 -13.31 0.78 -11.66
C VAL A 328 -12.56 0.23 -10.46
N VAL A 329 -13.24 -0.56 -9.61
CA VAL A 329 -12.58 -1.37 -8.58
C VAL A 329 -12.06 -2.63 -9.30
N MET A 330 -10.86 -2.55 -9.88
CA MET A 330 -10.23 -3.75 -10.44
C MET A 330 -9.65 -4.59 -9.30
N HIS A 331 -9.95 -5.89 -9.34
CA HIS A 331 -9.30 -7.07 -8.77
C HIS A 331 -8.65 -7.00 -7.36
N THR A 332 -7.93 -5.97 -6.97
CA THR A 332 -6.88 -6.00 -5.94
C THR A 332 -7.38 -6.09 -4.50
N LEU A 333 -8.54 -5.52 -4.19
CA LEU A 333 -9.19 -5.69 -2.87
C LEU A 333 -9.98 -6.99 -2.78
N THR A 334 -10.65 -7.40 -3.86
CA THR A 334 -11.34 -8.69 -3.90
C THR A 334 -10.35 -9.86 -3.94
N GLN A 335 -9.17 -9.67 -4.53
CA GLN A 335 -8.10 -10.67 -4.54
C GLN A 335 -7.33 -10.68 -3.23
N SER A 336 -7.12 -9.54 -2.58
CA SER A 336 -6.61 -9.52 -1.20
C SER A 336 -7.57 -10.27 -0.25
N VAL A 337 -8.88 -10.12 -0.39
CA VAL A 337 -9.86 -10.90 0.39
C VAL A 337 -9.97 -12.36 -0.07
N ARG A 338 -9.90 -12.66 -1.38
CA ARG A 338 -9.96 -14.04 -1.91
C ARG A 338 -8.71 -14.85 -1.59
N GLU A 339 -7.52 -14.28 -1.69
CA GLU A 339 -6.26 -14.95 -1.32
C GLU A 339 -6.16 -15.15 0.20
N LEU A 340 -6.87 -14.33 1.00
CA LEU A 340 -7.03 -14.52 2.44
C LEU A 340 -8.14 -15.54 2.80
N ASN A 341 -8.94 -16.01 1.82
CA ASN A 341 -10.01 -17.00 1.99
C ASN A 341 -9.68 -18.39 1.41
N ILE A 342 -8.40 -18.71 1.16
CA ILE A 342 -7.97 -20.05 0.73
C ILE A 342 -7.38 -20.81 1.92
N TYR A 343 -8.24 -21.46 2.71
CA TYR A 343 -8.11 -22.90 3.01
C TYR A 343 -9.36 -23.42 3.74
N ILE A 344 -10.32 -23.96 3.00
CA ILE A 344 -11.21 -25.03 3.50
C ILE A 344 -11.10 -26.16 2.48
N PRO A 345 -10.35 -27.25 2.76
CA PRO A 345 -10.36 -28.40 1.89
C PRO A 345 -11.64 -29.20 2.20
N LEU A 346 -12.63 -29.16 1.30
CA LEU A 346 -13.63 -30.22 1.25
C LEU A 346 -13.05 -31.43 0.49
N PRO A 347 -13.38 -32.67 0.91
CA PRO A 347 -12.66 -33.86 0.49
C PRO A 347 -13.12 -34.26 -0.91
N TYR A 348 -12.20 -34.24 -1.88
CA TYR A 348 -12.40 -34.97 -3.11
C TYR A 348 -11.54 -36.24 -3.10
N SER A 349 -12.26 -37.34 -2.94
CA SER A 349 -11.86 -38.72 -3.17
C SER A 349 -11.18 -38.89 -4.52
N TYR A 350 -9.96 -39.44 -4.51
CA TYR A 350 -9.33 -39.97 -5.72
C TYR A 350 -9.92 -41.36 -6.04
N SER A 351 -10.74 -41.42 -7.09
CA SER A 351 -10.95 -42.67 -7.84
C SER A 351 -9.76 -42.86 -8.79
N SER A 352 -9.02 -43.95 -8.58
CA SER A 352 -7.85 -44.36 -9.35
C SER A 352 -8.17 -44.58 -10.85
N PRO A 353 -7.29 -44.18 -11.78
CA PRO A 353 -7.42 -44.57 -13.18
C PRO A 353 -6.81 -45.96 -13.42
N HIS A 354 -7.56 -46.75 -14.18
CA HIS A 354 -7.25 -48.06 -14.70
C HIS A 354 -5.81 -48.22 -15.25
N THR A 355 -5.10 -49.23 -14.77
CA THR A 355 -3.96 -49.86 -15.45
C THR A 355 -4.47 -50.94 -16.41
N PRO A 356 -3.97 -51.02 -17.66
CA PRO A 356 -4.23 -52.16 -18.52
C PRO A 356 -3.30 -53.32 -18.17
N SER A 357 -3.89 -54.53 -18.22
CA SER A 357 -3.28 -55.83 -18.00
C SER A 357 -2.15 -56.13 -18.99
N LEU A 358 -1.01 -56.59 -18.47
CA LEU A 358 -0.07 -57.45 -19.20
C LEU A 358 0.15 -58.72 -18.37
N THR A 359 -0.51 -59.79 -18.82
CA THR A 359 -0.24 -61.18 -18.49
C THR A 359 1.04 -61.67 -19.15
N GLN A 360 1.73 -62.58 -18.44
CA GLN A 360 2.64 -63.67 -18.86
C GLN A 360 3.93 -63.62 -18.02
N THR A 361 4.52 -64.68 -17.45
CA THR A 361 4.27 -66.13 -17.32
C THR A 361 5.41 -66.66 -16.45
N HIS A 362 5.17 -67.73 -15.66
CA HIS A 362 6.13 -68.78 -15.21
C HIS A 362 7.48 -68.33 -14.60
N THR A 363 7.90 -68.77 -13.41
CA THR A 363 7.85 -70.08 -12.75
C THR A 363 8.25 -69.90 -11.29
#